data_AF-A0AAU6BBA8-F1
#
_entry.id   AF-A0AAU6BBA8-F1
#
_cell.length_a   1.000
_cell.length_b   1.000
_cell.length_c   1.000
_cell.angle_alpha   90.00
_cell.angle_beta   90.00
_cell.angle_gamma   90.00
#
_symmetry.space_group_name_H-M   'P 1'
#
loop_
_entity.id
_entity.type
_entity.pdbx_description
1 polymer ?
#
loop_
_entity_poly.entity_id
_entity_poly.type
_entity_poly.pdbx_seq_one_letter_code
_entity_poly.pdbx_strand_id
1 'polypeptide(L)'
;MFEITGRVLLDEQEQTGPHPRQALRLVEPPVPVEIRVSSFLPDRKPRWAERPIWLRVAGIDLHPVRGLLYAWVRSETNDWYGVVSMELGSRRGQLRVVLPGQLVPAADLRPVRDGDAGGTVRDGTAGSR
;
A
#
# COMPACT_ATOMS: atom_id res chain seq x y z
N MET A 1 -20.30 21.29 -16.93
CA MET A 1 -19.52 21.08 -18.17
C MET A 1 -18.32 22.02 -18.06
N PHE A 2 -17.15 21.49 -17.70
CA PHE A 2 -15.90 22.26 -17.63
C PHE A 2 -14.88 21.49 -18.45
N GLU A 3 -14.50 22.06 -19.59
CA GLU A 3 -13.35 21.63 -20.37
C GLU A 3 -12.09 22.13 -19.68
N ILE A 4 -11.24 21.21 -19.23
CA ILE A 4 -9.85 21.52 -18.85
C ILE A 4 -8.98 21.06 -20.01
N THR A 5 -8.83 21.94 -21.00
CA THR A 5 -7.76 21.85 -22.00
C THR A 5 -6.52 22.45 -21.38
N GLY A 6 -5.63 21.59 -20.91
CA GLY A 6 -4.32 21.93 -20.39
C GLY A 6 -3.34 20.82 -20.74
N ARG A 7 -2.96 20.73 -22.01
CA ARG A 7 -1.85 19.89 -22.46
C ARG A 7 -0.56 20.48 -21.89
N VAL A 8 -0.17 20.00 -20.73
CA VAL A 8 1.16 20.20 -20.18
C VAL A 8 2.05 19.12 -20.80
N LEU A 9 2.72 19.47 -21.89
CA LEU A 9 3.91 18.78 -22.38
C LEU A 9 5.02 19.07 -21.36
N LEU A 10 5.08 18.26 -20.30
CA LEU A 10 6.25 18.22 -19.44
C LEU A 10 7.25 17.28 -20.08
N ASP A 11 8.38 17.89 -20.46
CA ASP A 11 9.67 17.30 -20.77
C ASP A 11 9.83 15.92 -20.12
N GLU A 12 9.64 14.90 -20.95
CA GLU A 12 9.90 13.51 -20.61
C GLU A 12 11.42 13.30 -20.58
N GLN A 13 11.92 12.60 -19.56
CA GLN A 13 13.24 11.94 -19.48
C GLN A 13 14.35 12.57 -18.60
N GLU A 14 14.27 13.81 -18.08
CA GLU A 14 15.38 14.41 -17.30
C GLU A 14 15.10 14.66 -15.79
N GLN A 15 14.19 13.90 -15.18
CA GLN A 15 13.86 14.02 -13.75
C GLN A 15 14.30 12.82 -12.90
N THR A 16 15.53 12.36 -13.11
CA THR A 16 16.18 11.35 -12.24
C THR A 16 16.96 12.01 -11.11
N GLY A 17 16.39 13.01 -10.45
CA GLY A 17 17.01 13.69 -9.30
C GLY A 17 16.01 14.54 -8.51
N PRO A 18 16.07 14.56 -7.16
CA PRO A 18 15.09 15.28 -6.35
C PRO A 18 15.25 16.80 -6.50
N HIS A 19 14.32 17.47 -7.19
CA HIS A 19 14.24 18.92 -7.12
C HIS A 19 13.73 19.33 -5.72
N PRO A 20 14.47 20.14 -4.95
CA PRO A 20 14.18 20.41 -3.53
C PRO A 20 12.85 21.15 -3.29
N ARG A 21 12.22 21.67 -4.35
CA ARG A 21 10.98 22.48 -4.32
C ARG A 21 9.71 21.74 -4.77
N GLN A 22 9.80 20.46 -5.12
CA GLN A 22 8.61 19.70 -5.53
C GLN A 22 7.88 19.12 -4.32
N ALA A 23 6.60 19.46 -4.17
CA ALA A 23 5.69 18.91 -3.16
C ALA A 23 4.94 17.65 -3.65
N LEU A 24 5.00 17.35 -4.95
CA LEU A 24 4.38 16.19 -5.58
C LEU A 24 5.38 15.52 -6.53
N ARG A 25 5.44 14.18 -6.52
CA ARG A 25 6.17 13.37 -7.49
C ARG A 25 5.27 12.23 -7.94
N LEU A 26 4.95 12.16 -9.22
CA LEU A 26 4.20 11.03 -9.77
C LEU A 26 5.11 9.81 -9.96
N VAL A 27 4.52 8.63 -9.85
CA VAL A 27 5.21 7.34 -10.03
C VAL A 27 4.48 6.61 -11.16
N GLU A 28 5.06 6.68 -12.36
CA GLU A 28 4.54 6.03 -13.56
C GLU A 28 5.65 5.15 -14.18
N PRO A 29 5.42 3.82 -14.32
CA PRO A 29 4.24 3.08 -13.87
C PRO A 29 4.15 2.99 -12.32
N PRO A 30 2.97 2.71 -11.74
CA PRO A 30 2.82 2.51 -10.31
C PRO A 30 3.74 1.39 -9.80
N VAL A 31 4.42 1.62 -8.68
CA VAL A 31 5.43 0.70 -8.15
C VAL A 31 4.83 -0.18 -7.05
N PRO A 32 5.05 -1.51 -7.07
CA PRO A 32 4.60 -2.38 -5.99
C PRO A 32 5.34 -2.09 -4.68
N VAL A 33 4.57 -1.97 -3.61
CA VAL A 33 5.08 -1.66 -2.27
C VAL A 33 4.46 -2.58 -1.22
N GLU A 34 5.22 -2.90 -0.20
CA GLU A 34 4.76 -3.47 1.06
C GLU A 34 4.51 -2.33 2.04
N ILE A 35 3.35 -2.37 2.68
CA ILE A 35 2.82 -1.30 3.53
C ILE A 35 2.67 -1.85 4.94
N ARG A 36 3.37 -1.22 5.89
CA ARG A 36 3.21 -1.57 7.31
C ARG A 36 1.94 -0.94 7.88
N VAL A 37 0.82 -1.66 7.86
CA VAL A 37 -0.49 -1.15 8.31
C VAL A 37 -0.53 -0.87 9.81
N SER A 38 0.27 -1.61 10.60
CA SER A 38 0.26 -1.52 12.07
C SER A 38 0.70 -0.16 12.62
N SER A 39 1.38 0.69 11.84
CA SER A 39 1.80 2.01 12.31
C SER A 39 0.70 3.07 12.28
N PHE A 40 -0.38 2.86 11.50
CA PHE A 40 -1.51 3.81 11.40
C PHE A 40 -2.64 3.51 12.36
N LEU A 41 -2.67 2.28 12.87
CA LEU A 41 -3.69 1.88 13.82
C LEU A 41 -3.23 2.25 15.22
N PRO A 42 -4.09 2.89 16.03
CA PRO A 42 -3.73 3.21 17.40
C PRO A 42 -3.32 1.93 18.13
N ASP A 43 -2.19 1.97 18.83
CA ASP A 43 -1.58 0.85 19.59
C ASP A 43 -2.38 0.50 20.86
N ARG A 44 -3.71 0.54 20.76
CA ARG A 44 -4.58 -0.01 21.79
C ARG A 44 -4.47 -1.51 21.67
N LYS A 45 -3.52 -2.10 22.40
CA LYS A 45 -3.48 -3.54 22.68
C LYS A 45 -4.78 -3.91 23.39
N PRO A 46 -5.81 -4.42 22.71
CA PRO A 46 -7.01 -4.86 23.39
C PRO A 46 -6.60 -6.10 24.14
N ARG A 47 -6.94 -6.20 25.42
CA ARG A 47 -6.69 -7.42 26.18
C ARG A 47 -7.32 -8.58 25.40
N TRP A 48 -6.53 -9.60 25.10
CA TRP A 48 -6.94 -10.73 24.25
C TRP A 48 -8.26 -11.37 24.71
N ALA A 49 -8.53 -11.37 26.03
CA ALA A 49 -9.75 -11.88 26.63
C ALA A 49 -11.01 -11.06 26.30
N GLU A 50 -10.89 -9.78 25.94
CA GLU A 50 -12.01 -8.85 25.76
C GLU A 50 -12.47 -8.73 24.30
N ARG A 51 -11.78 -9.38 23.34
CA ARG A 51 -12.17 -9.34 21.93
C ARG A 51 -13.31 -10.32 21.64
N PRO A 52 -14.46 -9.85 21.12
CA PRO A 52 -15.54 -10.70 20.62
C PRO A 52 -15.03 -11.74 19.61
N ILE A 53 -15.60 -12.94 19.62
CA ILE A 53 -15.19 -14.05 18.73
C ILE A 53 -15.29 -13.65 17.25
N TRP A 54 -16.32 -12.90 16.86
CA TRP A 54 -16.50 -12.46 15.46
C TRP A 54 -15.35 -11.56 14.97
N LEU A 55 -14.77 -10.72 15.84
CA LEU A 55 -13.57 -9.93 15.52
C LEU A 55 -12.31 -10.77 15.39
N ARG A 56 -12.25 -11.94 16.05
CA ARG A 56 -11.12 -12.88 15.90
C ARG A 56 -11.19 -13.65 14.58
N VAL A 57 -12.40 -13.82 14.04
CA VAL A 57 -12.65 -14.62 12.84
C VAL A 57 -12.67 -13.75 11.57
N ALA A 58 -13.26 -12.55 11.64
CA ALA A 58 -13.46 -11.64 10.51
C ALA A 58 -12.69 -10.32 10.62
N GLY A 59 -11.89 -10.13 11.68
CA GLY A 59 -11.10 -8.91 11.86
C GLY A 59 -10.04 -8.71 10.78
N ILE A 60 -9.68 -7.44 10.57
CA ILE A 60 -8.63 -7.03 9.64
C ILE A 60 -7.28 -7.58 10.11
N ASP A 61 -6.53 -8.17 9.18
CA ASP A 61 -5.16 -8.60 9.40
C ASP A 61 -4.21 -7.40 9.34
N LEU A 62 -3.33 -7.28 10.34
CA LEU A 62 -2.42 -6.14 10.51
C LEU A 62 -0.98 -6.47 10.06
N HIS A 63 -0.78 -7.65 9.46
CA HIS A 63 0.47 -7.95 8.76
C HIS A 63 0.73 -6.93 7.65
N PRO A 64 2.00 -6.73 7.24
CA PRO A 64 2.31 -5.90 6.09
C PRO A 64 1.49 -6.34 4.87
N VAL A 65 0.84 -5.39 4.21
CA VAL A 65 0.00 -5.65 3.04
C VAL A 65 0.67 -5.14 1.78
N ARG A 66 0.42 -5.83 0.66
CA ARG A 66 0.90 -5.35 -0.64
C ARG A 66 -0.03 -4.28 -1.19
N GLY A 67 0.57 -3.35 -1.94
CA GLY A 67 -0.13 -2.27 -2.61
C GLY A 67 0.66 -1.73 -3.80
N LEU A 68 0.11 -0.68 -4.40
CA LEU A 68 0.72 0.05 -5.50
C LEU A 68 0.90 1.51 -5.11
N LEU A 69 2.09 2.05 -5.33
CA LEU A 69 2.45 3.44 -5.12
C LEU A 69 2.28 4.23 -6.42
N TYR A 70 1.47 5.29 -6.36
CA TYR A 70 1.14 6.14 -7.50
C TYR A 70 1.84 7.50 -7.47
N ALA A 71 2.11 8.02 -6.27
CA ALA A 71 2.77 9.32 -6.12
C ALA A 71 3.41 9.46 -4.74
N TRP A 72 4.37 10.37 -4.63
CA TRP A 72 4.85 10.92 -3.37
C TRP A 72 4.33 12.35 -3.21
N VAL A 73 3.83 12.68 -2.02
CA VAL A 73 3.39 14.02 -1.64
C VAL A 73 4.15 14.44 -0.40
N ARG A 74 4.57 15.71 -0.35
CA ARG A 74 5.26 16.30 0.78
C ARG A 74 4.28 17.11 1.63
N SER A 75 4.31 16.92 2.94
CA SER A 75 3.53 17.74 3.88
C SER A 75 4.18 19.11 4.11
N GLU A 76 3.43 20.00 4.76
CA GLU A 76 3.94 21.29 5.26
C GLU A 76 5.05 21.11 6.31
N THR A 77 5.03 20.00 7.05
CA THR A 77 6.09 19.61 8.01
C THR A 77 7.32 19.02 7.34
N ASN A 78 7.39 19.06 6.00
CA ASN A 78 8.51 18.60 5.19
C ASN A 78 8.67 17.06 5.10
N ASP A 79 7.67 16.31 5.57
CA ASP A 79 7.64 14.84 5.56
C ASP A 79 7.07 14.31 4.24
N TRP A 80 7.53 13.13 3.82
CA TRP A 80 7.05 12.47 2.60
C TRP A 80 5.99 11.41 2.91
N TYR A 81 4.94 11.40 2.11
CA TYR A 81 3.85 10.43 2.12
C TYR A 81 3.68 9.83 0.73
N GLY A 82 3.54 8.51 0.64
CA GLY A 82 3.13 7.84 -0.58
C GLY A 82 1.61 7.83 -0.69
N VAL A 83 1.09 8.12 -1.88
CA VAL A 83 -0.30 7.88 -2.27
C VAL A 83 -0.36 6.46 -2.82
N VAL A 84 -1.00 5.56 -2.08
CA VAL A 84 -1.02 4.13 -2.41
C VAL A 84 -2.44 3.58 -2.56
N SER A 85 -2.59 2.55 -3.37
CA SER A 85 -3.71 1.62 -3.27
C SER A 85 -3.27 0.42 -2.46
N MET A 86 -4.08 -0.03 -1.51
CA MET A 86 -3.78 -1.22 -0.71
C MET A 86 -4.99 -2.14 -0.59
N GLU A 87 -4.74 -3.41 -0.33
CA GLU A 87 -5.77 -4.40 -0.09
C GLU A 87 -5.65 -4.93 1.34
N LEU A 88 -6.70 -4.74 2.13
CA LEU A 88 -6.82 -5.27 3.47
C LEU A 88 -7.66 -6.55 3.45
N GLY A 89 -7.11 -7.61 4.02
CA GLY A 89 -7.79 -8.90 4.17
C GLY A 89 -8.03 -9.27 5.63
N SER A 90 -8.95 -10.20 5.88
CA SER A 90 -8.92 -10.98 7.12
C SER A 90 -8.10 -12.25 6.93
N ARG A 91 -7.53 -12.78 8.02
CA ARG A 91 -6.70 -13.99 8.00
C ARG A 91 -7.42 -15.22 7.42
N ARG A 92 -8.76 -15.24 7.44
CA ARG A 92 -9.59 -16.33 6.89
C ARG A 92 -10.22 -15.99 5.53
N GLY A 93 -9.83 -14.88 4.90
CA GLY A 93 -10.32 -14.46 3.59
C GLY A 93 -11.80 -14.03 3.56
N GLN A 94 -12.46 -13.92 4.72
CA GLN A 94 -13.87 -13.53 4.83
C GLN A 94 -14.10 -12.04 4.57
N LEU A 95 -13.05 -11.24 4.70
CA LEU A 95 -13.07 -9.80 4.44
C LEU A 95 -11.95 -9.49 3.45
N ARG A 96 -12.28 -8.72 2.43
CA ARG A 96 -11.33 -8.17 1.45
C ARG A 96 -11.81 -6.76 1.11
N VAL A 97 -10.98 -5.77 1.38
CA VAL A 97 -11.31 -4.35 1.16
C VAL A 97 -10.15 -3.70 0.41
N VAL A 98 -10.44 -3.12 -0.75
CA VAL A 98 -9.47 -2.33 -1.50
C VAL A 98 -9.64 -0.86 -1.12
N LEU A 99 -8.57 -0.25 -0.66
CA LEU A 99 -8.53 1.16 -0.28
C LEU A 99 -7.66 1.93 -1.27
N PRO A 100 -8.27 2.64 -2.24
CA PRO A 100 -7.53 3.47 -3.17
C PRO A 100 -7.08 4.80 -2.51
N GLY A 101 -5.97 5.35 -2.97
CA GLY A 101 -5.54 6.73 -2.67
C GLY A 101 -5.19 7.02 -1.22
N GLN A 102 -4.75 6.02 -0.46
CA GLN A 102 -4.39 6.21 0.95
C GLN A 102 -3.04 6.92 1.07
N LEU A 103 -2.95 7.87 2.00
CA LEU A 103 -1.69 8.53 2.35
C LEU A 103 -0.96 7.70 3.40
N VAL A 104 0.27 7.30 3.08
CA VAL A 104 1.10 6.46 3.92
C VAL A 104 2.48 7.13 4.10
N PRO A 105 2.94 7.37 5.34
CA PRO A 105 4.29 7.83 5.62
C PRO A 105 5.35 7.02 4.90
N ALA A 106 6.36 7.69 4.34
CA ALA A 106 7.44 7.03 3.62
C ALA A 106 8.17 5.95 4.44
N ALA A 107 8.27 6.12 5.76
CA ALA A 107 8.91 5.17 6.66
C ALA A 107 8.23 3.79 6.73
N ASP A 108 6.95 3.73 6.34
CA ASP A 108 6.13 2.52 6.38
C ASP A 108 5.94 1.87 5.01
N LEU A 109 6.57 2.42 3.98
CA LEU A 109 6.57 1.90 2.62
C LEU A 109 7.90 1.23 2.31
N ARG A 110 7.83 0.02 1.76
CA ARG A 110 8.99 -0.71 1.27
C ARG A 110 8.74 -1.16 -0.17
N PRO A 111 9.59 -0.79 -1.14
CA PRO A 111 9.49 -1.31 -2.49
C PRO A 111 9.56 -2.84 -2.48
N VAL A 112 8.64 -3.49 -3.19
CA VAL A 112 8.71 -4.93 -3.45
C VAL A 112 9.50 -5.12 -4.74
N ARG A 113 10.55 -5.94 -4.71
CA ARG A 113 11.26 -6.31 -5.94
C ARG A 113 10.42 -7.33 -6.70
N ASP A 114 10.31 -7.19 -8.01
CA ASP A 114 9.53 -8.07 -8.89
C ASP A 114 10.00 -9.55 -8.93
N GLY A 115 11.05 -9.92 -8.18
CA GLY A 115 11.46 -11.31 -7.96
C GLY A 115 10.72 -12.04 -6.82
N ASP A 116 9.96 -11.34 -5.98
CA ASP A 116 9.26 -11.89 -4.79
C ASP A 116 7.76 -12.14 -5.04
N ALA A 117 7.33 -12.15 -6.30
CA ALA A 117 5.99 -12.57 -6.72
C ALA A 117 5.84 -14.10 -6.87
N GLY A 118 6.90 -14.87 -6.56
CA GLY A 118 6.90 -16.34 -6.54
C GLY A 118 6.24 -16.94 -5.29
N GLY A 119 5.04 -16.49 -4.96
CA GLY A 119 4.19 -17.18 -3.99
C GLY A 119 3.85 -18.57 -4.52
N THR A 120 4.44 -19.56 -3.89
CA THR A 120 4.39 -20.98 -4.22
C THR A 120 2.93 -21.44 -4.27
N VAL A 121 2.40 -21.68 -5.47
CA VAL A 121 1.25 -22.56 -5.65
C VAL A 121 1.73 -23.93 -5.18
N ARG A 122 1.31 -24.34 -3.97
CA ARG A 122 1.41 -25.73 -3.55
C ARG A 122 0.44 -26.52 -4.40
N ASP A 123 0.95 -27.04 -5.51
CA ASP A 123 0.30 -28.07 -6.30
C ASP A 123 0.27 -29.34 -5.42
N GLY A 124 -0.89 -29.57 -4.80
CA GLY A 124 -1.14 -30.75 -3.99
C GLY A 124 -1.40 -31.95 -4.88
N THR A 125 -0.37 -32.43 -5.59
CA THR A 125 -0.42 -33.75 -6.22
C THR A 125 -0.19 -34.81 -5.14
N ALA A 126 -1.27 -35.23 -4.47
CA ALA A 126 -1.28 -36.46 -3.70
C ALA A 126 -1.95 -37.56 -4.53
N GLY A 127 -1.16 -38.22 -5.37
CA GLY A 127 -1.46 -39.55 -5.87
C GLY A 127 -0.60 -40.56 -5.13
N SER A 128 -1.20 -41.46 -4.34
CA SER A 128 -0.71 -42.84 -4.22
C SER A 128 -1.69 -43.73 -3.46
N ARG A 129 -2.14 -44.74 -4.21
CA ARG A 129 -2.35 -46.16 -3.87
C ARG A 129 -3.52 -46.55 -2.96
#